data_AF-A0A508TMI1-F1
#
_entry.id   AF-A0A508TMI1-F1
#
_cell.length_a   1.000
_cell.length_b   1.000
_cell.length_c   1.000
_cell.angle_alpha   90.00
_cell.angle_beta   90.00
_cell.angle_gamma   90.00
#
_symmetry.space_group_name_H-M   'P 1'
#
loop_
_entity.id
_entity.type
_entity.pdbx_description
1 polymer ?
#
loop_
_entity_poly.entity_id
_entity_poly.type
_entity_poly.pdbx_seq_one_letter_code
_entity_poly.pdbx_strand_id
1 'polypeptide(L)'
;MQPAAARVNSNSKSSLQTYFANIIRAFSSKRRAARVNPGSNSSDFDARQLCLWLATLSSGDLSVNESAAARPGSVMITTVGSANDALWSQMERAGWAQRIALDDLPMAHVASPYAFTEAGARAVTAALAELVARKAKLTGTVKGFDPRTAPEQVRQLCGIFSWLGLRALSQLTLAEEARPTTAEAQARQRDGILALKEVTRGVSMAGLYIAEAISRGPDSDVGRDCLERTTKGLRYAEQCLTEWADEMRTHQTGSPPLPS
;
A
#
# COMPACT_ATOMS: atom_id res chain seq x y z
N MET A 1 18.69 -27.11 -53.37
CA MET A 1 19.16 -26.25 -52.26
C MET A 1 18.12 -25.17 -52.02
N GLN A 2 17.35 -25.28 -50.94
CA GLN A 2 16.41 -24.26 -50.43
C GLN A 2 16.86 -23.87 -49.02
N PRO A 3 16.77 -22.61 -48.60
CA PRO A 3 17.16 -22.23 -47.25
C PRO A 3 16.07 -22.61 -46.25
N ALA A 4 16.49 -23.22 -45.14
CA ALA A 4 15.65 -23.60 -44.03
C ALA A 4 15.09 -22.36 -43.32
N ALA A 5 13.76 -22.24 -43.30
CA ALA A 5 13.05 -21.28 -42.48
C ALA A 5 13.34 -21.55 -40.99
N ALA A 6 13.87 -20.54 -40.30
CA ALA A 6 14.02 -20.55 -38.85
C ALA A 6 12.64 -20.71 -38.20
N ARG A 7 12.38 -21.88 -37.61
CA ARG A 7 11.27 -22.10 -36.69
C ARG A 7 11.49 -21.21 -35.46
N VAL A 8 10.81 -20.06 -35.43
CA VAL A 8 10.62 -19.28 -34.22
C VAL A 8 9.81 -20.14 -33.26
N ASN A 9 10.47 -20.60 -32.20
CA ASN A 9 9.93 -21.45 -31.16
C ASN A 9 8.83 -20.66 -30.41
N SER A 10 7.57 -20.94 -30.71
CA SER A 10 6.37 -20.24 -30.22
C SER A 10 5.99 -20.55 -28.76
N ASN A 11 6.88 -21.20 -28.00
CA ASN A 11 6.60 -21.73 -26.66
C ASN A 11 6.92 -20.79 -25.48
N SER A 12 7.28 -19.52 -25.70
CA SER A 12 7.51 -18.55 -24.59
C SER A 12 6.27 -17.70 -24.23
N LYS A 13 5.14 -17.87 -24.91
CA LYS A 13 3.94 -17.04 -24.73
C LYS A 13 3.11 -17.34 -23.47
N SER A 14 3.51 -18.31 -22.62
CA SER A 14 2.71 -18.77 -21.46
C SER A 14 3.17 -18.35 -20.06
N SER A 15 4.27 -17.60 -19.86
CA SER A 15 4.95 -17.59 -18.55
C SER A 15 4.76 -16.35 -17.64
N LEU A 16 3.83 -15.45 -17.94
CA LEU A 16 3.71 -14.16 -17.22
C LEU A 16 2.34 -13.93 -16.62
N GLN A 17 1.32 -14.09 -17.45
CA GLN A 17 -0.08 -14.10 -17.05
C GLN A 17 -0.35 -15.30 -16.14
N THR A 18 0.24 -16.45 -16.44
CA THR A 18 0.25 -17.65 -15.59
C THR A 18 1.03 -17.42 -14.30
N TYR A 19 2.16 -16.70 -14.34
CA TYR A 19 2.95 -16.38 -13.14
C TYR A 19 2.19 -15.44 -12.20
N PHE A 20 1.65 -14.33 -12.70
CA PHE A 20 0.79 -13.44 -11.92
C PHE A 20 -0.47 -14.19 -11.45
N ALA A 21 -1.17 -14.93 -12.32
CA ALA A 21 -2.34 -15.70 -11.93
C ALA A 21 -2.03 -16.77 -10.87
N ASN A 22 -0.84 -17.38 -10.88
CA ASN A 22 -0.43 -18.39 -9.90
C ASN A 22 -0.02 -17.76 -8.56
N ILE A 23 0.73 -16.65 -8.56
CA ILE A 23 1.04 -15.88 -7.35
C ILE A 23 -0.26 -15.37 -6.70
N ILE A 24 -1.17 -14.87 -7.52
CA ILE A 24 -2.47 -14.34 -7.11
C ILE A 24 -3.41 -15.45 -6.61
N ARG A 25 -3.45 -16.61 -7.27
CA ARG A 25 -4.28 -17.75 -6.84
C ARG A 25 -3.76 -18.38 -5.53
N ALA A 26 -2.45 -18.37 -5.30
CA ALA A 26 -1.86 -18.74 -4.02
C ALA A 26 -2.21 -17.74 -2.89
N PHE A 27 -2.46 -16.47 -3.23
CA PHE A 27 -2.92 -15.44 -2.30
C PHE A 27 -4.40 -15.64 -1.93
N SER A 28 -5.26 -15.95 -2.91
CA SER A 28 -6.69 -16.23 -2.66
C SER A 28 -6.93 -17.52 -1.86
N SER A 29 -6.07 -18.54 -1.99
CA SER A 29 -6.21 -19.79 -1.24
C SER A 29 -5.78 -19.68 0.22
N LYS A 30 -4.82 -18.81 0.53
CA LYS A 30 -4.39 -18.51 1.91
C LYS A 30 -5.32 -17.54 2.65
N ARG A 31 -6.24 -16.89 1.92
CA ARG A 31 -7.20 -15.87 2.40
C ARG A 31 -8.32 -16.39 3.32
N ARG A 32 -8.52 -17.71 3.49
CA ARG A 32 -9.68 -18.28 4.21
C ARG A 32 -9.56 -18.41 5.73
N ALA A 33 -8.50 -17.90 6.37
CA ALA A 33 -8.23 -18.16 7.80
C ALA A 33 -8.01 -16.91 8.68
N ALA A 34 -8.44 -15.71 8.25
CA ALA A 34 -8.18 -14.48 9.00
C ALA A 34 -9.42 -14.00 9.81
N ARG A 35 -9.38 -14.15 11.14
CA ARG A 35 -10.18 -13.39 12.13
C ARG A 35 -9.35 -13.19 13.38
N VAL A 36 -9.13 -11.96 13.86
CA VAL A 36 -8.31 -11.70 15.09
C VAL A 36 -8.83 -10.53 15.91
N ASN A 37 -8.55 -10.56 17.21
CA ASN A 37 -8.85 -9.55 18.23
C ASN A 37 -7.64 -8.62 18.52
N PRO A 38 -7.90 -7.44 19.13
CA PRO A 38 -6.92 -6.36 19.25
C PRO A 38 -5.76 -6.69 20.21
N GLY A 39 -4.53 -6.54 19.73
CA GLY A 39 -3.30 -6.61 20.53
C GLY A 39 -2.74 -5.21 20.79
N SER A 40 -2.40 -4.95 22.06
CA SER A 40 -1.75 -3.73 22.55
C SER A 40 -0.33 -3.61 21.98
N ASN A 41 -0.07 -2.57 21.16
CA ASN A 41 1.26 -2.27 20.62
C ASN A 41 1.86 -1.07 21.38
N SER A 42 2.83 -1.38 22.24
CA SER A 42 3.64 -0.44 23.03
C SER A 42 4.99 -0.16 22.32
N SER A 43 4.95 0.31 21.09
CA SER A 43 6.10 0.98 20.47
C SER A 43 5.76 2.46 20.35
N ASP A 44 6.64 3.35 20.79
CA ASP A 44 6.44 4.79 20.63
C ASP A 44 6.24 5.10 19.13
N PHE A 45 5.11 5.74 18.81
CA PHE A 45 4.78 6.13 17.45
C PHE A 45 5.67 7.30 17.04
N ASP A 46 6.71 7.00 16.25
CA ASP A 46 7.75 7.93 15.84
C ASP A 46 7.65 8.32 14.34
N ALA A 47 8.62 9.11 13.86
CA ALA A 47 8.61 9.61 12.48
C ALA A 47 8.73 8.47 11.46
N ARG A 48 9.42 7.38 11.82
CA ARG A 48 9.53 6.18 10.98
C ARG A 48 8.19 5.47 10.89
N GLN A 49 7.50 5.28 12.02
CA GLN A 49 6.17 4.69 12.05
C GLN A 49 5.17 5.53 11.25
N LEU A 50 5.21 6.86 11.38
CA LEU A 50 4.39 7.76 10.57
C LEU A 50 4.61 7.56 9.07
N CYS A 51 5.87 7.50 8.62
CA CYS A 51 6.21 7.27 7.23
C CYS A 51 5.67 5.91 6.73
N LEU A 52 5.81 4.84 7.52
CA LEU A 52 5.26 3.52 7.20
C LEU A 52 3.74 3.55 7.10
N TRP A 53 3.06 4.18 8.04
CA TRP A 53 1.60 4.26 8.05
C TRP A 53 1.05 5.07 6.87
N LEU A 54 1.62 6.25 6.59
CA LEU A 54 1.23 7.07 5.44
C LEU A 54 1.41 6.31 4.12
N ALA A 55 2.46 5.49 3.99
CA ALA A 55 2.65 4.63 2.81
C ALA A 55 1.58 3.54 2.64
N THR A 56 0.85 3.18 3.71
CA THR A 56 -0.20 2.15 3.64
C THR A 56 -1.54 2.66 3.11
N LEU A 57 -1.74 3.99 3.15
CA LEU A 57 -3.00 4.66 2.83
C LEU A 57 -3.37 4.51 1.35
N SER A 58 -4.66 4.67 1.05
CA SER A 58 -5.09 4.92 -0.33
C SER A 58 -4.63 6.32 -0.78
N SER A 59 -4.63 6.59 -2.09
CA SER A 59 -4.33 7.94 -2.60
C SER A 59 -5.31 8.99 -2.06
N GLY A 60 -6.60 8.63 -1.94
CA GLY A 60 -7.62 9.47 -1.34
C GLY A 60 -7.32 9.79 0.12
N ASP A 61 -7.03 8.76 0.93
CA ASP A 61 -6.69 8.95 2.35
C ASP A 61 -5.42 9.78 2.54
N LEU A 62 -4.39 9.54 1.72
CA LEU A 62 -3.14 10.30 1.77
C LEU A 62 -3.36 11.79 1.46
N SER A 63 -4.19 12.11 0.47
CA SER A 63 -4.48 13.50 0.07
C SER A 63 -5.11 14.34 1.20
N VAL A 64 -5.86 13.69 2.09
CA VAL A 64 -6.43 14.33 3.29
C VAL A 64 -5.31 14.75 4.25
N ASN A 65 -4.31 13.89 4.45
CA ASN A 65 -3.16 14.20 5.31
C ASN A 65 -2.28 15.30 4.72
N GLU A 66 -2.06 15.29 3.40
CA GLU A 66 -1.37 16.37 2.68
C GLU A 66 -2.07 17.72 2.88
N SER A 67 -3.39 17.74 2.67
CA SER A 67 -4.20 18.95 2.80
C SER A 67 -4.23 19.48 4.24
N ALA A 68 -4.33 18.59 5.22
CA ALA A 68 -4.32 18.95 6.63
C ALA A 68 -2.97 19.49 7.09
N ALA A 69 -1.87 18.88 6.66
CA ALA A 69 -0.52 19.33 7.01
C ALA A 69 -0.20 20.71 6.43
N ALA A 70 -0.74 21.04 5.26
CA ALA A 70 -0.60 22.35 4.63
C ALA A 70 -1.33 23.48 5.38
N ARG A 71 -2.30 23.16 6.25
CA ARG A 71 -3.08 24.12 7.03
C ARG A 71 -3.22 23.67 8.50
N PRO A 72 -2.14 23.77 9.30
CA PRO A 72 -2.16 23.37 10.71
C PRO A 72 -3.31 24.04 11.47
N GLY A 73 -3.95 23.29 12.38
CA GLY A 73 -5.15 23.77 13.10
C GLY A 73 -6.48 23.64 12.33
N SER A 74 -6.47 23.30 11.04
CA SER A 74 -7.70 22.92 10.33
C SER A 74 -8.26 21.63 10.89
N VAL A 75 -9.57 21.62 11.16
CA VAL A 75 -10.27 20.41 11.61
C VAL A 75 -10.52 19.50 10.41
N MET A 76 -10.04 18.26 10.52
CA MET A 76 -10.37 17.16 9.63
C MET A 76 -11.34 16.21 10.33
N ILE A 77 -12.35 15.78 9.58
CA ILE A 77 -13.32 14.79 10.05
C ILE A 77 -13.05 13.49 9.32
N THR A 78 -12.77 12.43 10.07
CA THR A 78 -12.54 11.09 9.54
C THR A 78 -13.66 10.16 9.99
N THR A 79 -14.01 9.15 9.20
CA THR A 79 -14.97 8.13 9.62
C THR A 79 -14.32 7.24 10.67
N VAL A 80 -15.03 6.95 11.77
CA VAL A 80 -14.55 6.03 12.82
C VAL A 80 -14.18 4.68 12.20
N GLY A 81 -12.99 4.16 12.54
CA GLY A 81 -12.46 2.91 12.01
C GLY A 81 -11.84 3.00 10.61
N SER A 82 -11.81 4.19 10.00
CA SER A 82 -11.08 4.43 8.74
C SER A 82 -9.55 4.38 8.95
N ALA A 83 -8.78 4.34 7.85
CA ALA A 83 -7.32 4.31 7.92
C ALA A 83 -6.78 5.62 8.48
N ASN A 84 -7.43 6.72 8.11
CA ASN A 84 -7.14 8.03 8.68
C ASN A 84 -7.52 8.06 10.17
N ASP A 85 -8.68 7.57 10.59
CA ASP A 85 -9.00 7.54 12.04
C ASP A 85 -7.96 6.77 12.88
N ALA A 86 -7.50 5.62 12.37
CA ALA A 86 -6.47 4.82 13.03
C ALA A 86 -5.11 5.55 13.08
N LEU A 87 -4.66 6.14 11.96
CA LEU A 87 -3.42 6.92 11.90
C LEU A 87 -3.48 8.15 12.82
N TRP A 88 -4.58 8.90 12.75
CA TRP A 88 -4.78 10.11 13.55
C TRP A 88 -4.89 9.81 15.04
N SER A 89 -5.48 8.68 15.42
CA SER A 89 -5.44 8.20 16.81
C SER A 89 -4.02 7.89 17.31
N GLN A 90 -3.13 7.39 16.46
CA GLN A 90 -1.72 7.17 16.84
C GLN A 90 -0.97 8.49 16.96
N MET A 91 -1.19 9.42 16.02
CA MET A 91 -0.62 10.76 16.06
C MET A 91 -1.11 11.56 17.27
N GLU A 92 -2.35 11.38 17.71
CA GLU A 92 -2.87 11.97 18.95
C GLU A 92 -2.07 11.51 20.17
N ARG A 93 -1.84 10.19 20.31
CA ARG A 93 -1.02 9.64 21.41
C ARG A 93 0.42 10.14 21.37
N ALA A 94 0.95 10.43 20.19
CA ALA A 94 2.28 11.02 19.99
C ALA A 94 2.32 12.56 20.17
N GLY A 95 1.19 13.22 20.46
CA GLY A 95 1.09 14.67 20.60
C GLY A 95 1.17 15.45 19.27
N TRP A 96 0.99 14.76 18.14
CA TRP A 96 1.03 15.33 16.79
C TRP A 96 -0.36 15.71 16.26
N ALA A 97 -1.41 15.11 16.82
CA ALA A 97 -2.78 15.52 16.58
C ALA A 97 -3.50 15.81 17.91
N GLN A 98 -4.57 16.59 17.82
CA GLN A 98 -5.50 16.81 18.92
C GLN A 98 -6.89 16.43 18.45
N ARG A 99 -7.60 15.61 19.23
CA ARG A 99 -9.01 15.34 19.01
C ARG A 99 -9.84 16.54 19.43
N ILE A 100 -10.79 16.91 18.59
CA ILE A 100 -11.67 18.06 18.84
C ILE A 100 -12.99 17.53 19.43
N ALA A 101 -13.50 18.15 20.49
CA ALA A 101 -14.81 17.75 21.01
C ALA A 101 -15.91 18.16 20.01
N LEU A 102 -16.78 17.23 19.66
CA LEU A 102 -18.05 17.52 18.99
C LEU A 102 -19.11 17.57 20.08
N ASP A 103 -19.26 18.72 20.73
CA ASP A 103 -20.39 18.92 21.63
C ASP A 103 -21.69 18.93 20.80
N ASP A 104 -22.66 18.10 21.19
CA ASP A 104 -24.05 18.07 20.71
C ASP A 104 -24.35 17.71 19.24
N LEU A 105 -23.57 16.81 18.61
CA LEU A 105 -23.95 16.22 17.32
C LEU A 105 -24.26 14.72 17.42
N PRO A 106 -25.38 14.23 16.83
CA PRO A 106 -25.71 12.80 16.78
C PRO A 106 -24.72 11.95 15.96
N MET A 107 -23.60 12.53 15.52
CA MET A 107 -22.57 11.93 14.67
C MET A 107 -21.32 11.44 15.43
N ALA A 108 -21.26 11.62 16.76
CA ALA A 108 -20.07 11.29 17.56
C ALA A 108 -19.64 9.80 17.47
N HIS A 109 -20.54 8.90 17.08
CA HIS A 109 -20.26 7.47 16.89
C HIS A 109 -19.83 7.11 15.46
N VAL A 110 -19.92 8.04 14.50
CA VAL A 110 -19.63 7.80 13.07
C VAL A 110 -18.39 8.58 12.62
N ALA A 111 -18.04 9.66 13.30
CA ALA A 111 -16.97 10.56 12.90
C ALA A 111 -16.02 10.94 14.04
N SER A 112 -14.72 10.92 13.75
CA SER A 112 -13.65 11.38 14.63
C SER A 112 -13.01 12.66 14.06
N PRO A 113 -13.21 13.81 14.72
CA PRO A 113 -12.60 15.08 14.32
C PRO A 113 -11.22 15.24 14.97
N TYR A 114 -10.25 15.67 14.18
CA TYR A 114 -8.89 15.95 14.64
C TYR A 114 -8.36 17.23 14.01
N ALA A 115 -7.41 17.87 14.69
CA ALA A 115 -6.57 18.91 14.11
C ALA A 115 -5.10 18.56 14.33
N PHE A 116 -4.24 18.88 13.37
CA PHE A 116 -2.80 18.76 13.59
C PHE A 116 -2.30 19.83 14.55
N THR A 117 -1.41 19.43 15.45
CA THR A 117 -0.51 20.38 16.11
C THR A 117 0.52 20.87 15.09
N GLU A 118 1.18 22.00 15.37
CA GLU A 118 2.28 22.46 14.53
C GLU A 118 3.40 21.42 14.36
N ALA A 119 3.73 20.71 15.45
CA ALA A 119 4.72 19.64 15.41
C ALA A 119 4.26 18.48 14.52
N GLY A 120 2.99 18.08 14.61
CA GLY A 120 2.43 17.03 13.76
C GLY A 120 2.39 17.41 12.28
N ALA A 121 1.97 18.64 11.95
CA ALA A 121 1.99 19.12 10.57
C ALA A 121 3.41 19.11 9.96
N ARG A 122 4.43 19.52 10.73
CA ARG A 122 5.83 19.41 10.32
C ARG A 122 6.27 17.95 10.15
N ALA A 123 5.91 17.07 11.07
CA ALA A 123 6.25 15.65 11.00
C ALA A 123 5.62 14.98 9.76
N VAL A 124 4.35 15.24 9.47
CA VAL A 124 3.63 14.74 8.29
C VAL A 124 4.24 15.30 7.01
N THR A 125 4.56 16.58 6.96
CA THR A 125 5.22 17.20 5.79
C THR A 125 6.58 16.54 5.51
N ALA A 126 7.39 16.30 6.54
CA ALA A 126 8.67 15.63 6.40
C ALA A 126 8.50 14.17 5.95
N ALA A 127 7.53 13.44 6.52
CA ALA A 127 7.24 12.08 6.12
C ALA A 127 6.75 12.00 4.65
N LEU A 128 5.88 12.91 4.21
CA LEU A 128 5.43 13.00 2.82
C LEU A 128 6.59 13.26 1.84
N ALA A 129 7.52 14.16 2.21
CA ALA A 129 8.72 14.41 1.42
C ALA A 129 9.60 13.15 1.34
N GLU A 130 9.72 12.40 2.44
CA GLU A 130 10.43 11.12 2.45
C GLU A 130 9.74 10.08 1.54
N LEU A 131 8.41 9.99 1.56
CA LEU A 131 7.67 9.11 0.67
C LEU A 131 7.93 9.44 -0.80
N VAL A 132 7.96 10.72 -1.17
CA VAL A 132 8.32 11.16 -2.53
C VAL A 132 9.74 10.69 -2.89
N ALA A 133 10.72 10.87 -2.01
CA ALA A 133 12.09 10.42 -2.23
C ALA A 133 12.19 8.88 -2.39
N ARG A 134 11.47 8.12 -1.54
CA ARG A 134 11.41 6.65 -1.62
C ARG A 134 10.72 6.17 -2.90
N LYS A 135 9.64 6.82 -3.34
CA LYS A 135 9.00 6.54 -4.64
C LYS A 135 9.97 6.78 -5.79
N ALA A 136 10.66 7.92 -5.80
CA ALA A 136 11.64 8.22 -6.83
C ALA A 136 12.76 7.16 -6.88
N LYS A 137 13.24 6.69 -5.72
CA LYS A 137 14.23 5.60 -5.63
C LYS A 137 13.69 4.29 -6.23
N LEU A 138 12.45 3.91 -5.92
CA LEU A 138 11.81 2.73 -6.51
C LEU A 138 11.65 2.87 -8.02
N THR A 139 11.16 4.01 -8.50
CA THR A 139 11.04 4.29 -9.93
C THR A 139 12.41 4.20 -10.64
N GLY A 140 13.48 4.68 -10.00
CA GLY A 140 14.85 4.58 -10.50
C GLY A 140 15.38 3.15 -10.66
N THR A 141 14.71 2.13 -10.11
CA THR A 141 15.07 0.72 -10.34
C THR A 141 14.57 0.18 -11.68
N VAL A 142 13.65 0.88 -12.34
CA VAL A 142 13.12 0.46 -13.65
C VAL A 142 14.13 0.82 -14.74
N LYS A 143 14.86 -0.18 -15.23
CA LYS A 143 15.89 -0.01 -16.25
C LYS A 143 15.31 0.64 -17.52
N GLY A 144 15.99 1.67 -18.03
CA GLY A 144 15.60 2.37 -19.25
C GLY A 144 14.49 3.41 -19.07
N PHE A 145 13.94 3.56 -17.86
CA PHE A 145 12.94 4.58 -17.58
C PHE A 145 13.59 5.97 -17.38
N ASP A 146 13.10 6.96 -18.13
CA ASP A 146 13.37 8.38 -17.91
C ASP A 146 12.04 9.13 -17.81
N PRO A 147 11.70 9.74 -16.66
CA PRO A 147 10.43 10.43 -16.45
C PRO A 147 10.24 11.67 -17.35
N ARG A 148 11.29 12.17 -18.01
CA ARG A 148 11.20 13.34 -18.90
C ARG A 148 10.83 12.98 -20.34
N THR A 149 11.16 11.76 -20.76
CA THR A 149 11.03 11.32 -22.16
C THR A 149 10.10 10.13 -22.33
N ALA A 150 9.80 9.40 -21.25
CA ALA A 150 8.91 8.25 -21.29
C ALA A 150 7.47 8.63 -21.71
N PRO A 151 6.80 7.79 -22.53
CA PRO A 151 5.37 7.96 -22.83
C PRO A 151 4.52 8.02 -21.57
N GLU A 152 3.41 8.77 -21.62
CA GLU A 152 2.52 9.00 -20.47
C GLU A 152 2.07 7.68 -19.81
N GLN A 153 1.69 6.68 -20.61
CA GLN A 153 1.28 5.38 -20.09
C GLN A 153 2.39 4.71 -19.25
N VAL A 154 3.65 4.80 -19.68
CA VAL A 154 4.79 4.25 -18.94
C VAL A 154 5.04 5.06 -17.66
N ARG A 155 4.93 6.40 -17.73
CA ARG A 155 5.07 7.28 -16.55
C ARG A 155 4.02 6.97 -15.48
N GLN A 156 2.75 6.88 -15.88
CA GLN A 156 1.66 6.51 -14.97
C GLN A 156 1.88 5.13 -14.35
N LEU A 157 2.26 4.14 -15.16
CA LEU A 157 2.48 2.78 -14.68
C LEU A 157 3.67 2.69 -13.72
N CYS A 158 4.77 3.40 -13.97
CA CYS A 158 5.88 3.55 -13.02
C CYS A 158 5.44 4.25 -11.71
N GLY A 159 4.54 5.23 -11.80
CA GLY A 159 3.93 5.87 -10.64
C GLY A 159 3.14 4.88 -9.78
N ILE A 160 2.31 4.05 -10.40
CA ILE A 160 1.53 3.00 -9.72
C ILE A 160 2.47 1.95 -9.13
N PHE A 161 3.44 1.45 -9.90
CA PHE A 161 4.43 0.47 -9.45
C PHE A 161 5.18 0.95 -8.20
N SER A 162 5.73 2.17 -8.24
CA SER A 162 6.51 2.72 -7.13
C SER A 162 5.67 2.93 -5.87
N TRP A 163 4.41 3.38 -6.03
CA TRP A 163 3.49 3.52 -4.91
C TRP A 163 3.12 2.16 -4.29
N LEU A 164 2.72 1.19 -5.10
CA LEU A 164 2.36 -0.14 -4.61
C LEU A 164 3.56 -0.88 -4.01
N GLY A 165 4.77 -0.67 -4.55
CA GLY A 165 6.00 -1.23 -3.99
C GLY A 165 6.26 -0.70 -2.59
N LEU A 166 6.13 0.63 -2.40
CA LEU A 166 6.28 1.26 -1.10
C LEU A 166 5.19 0.81 -0.11
N ARG A 167 3.93 0.72 -0.58
CA ARG A 167 2.79 0.25 0.21
C ARG A 167 2.96 -1.19 0.68
N ALA A 168 3.33 -2.11 -0.22
CA ALA A 168 3.55 -3.51 0.10
C ALA A 168 4.69 -3.70 1.11
N LEU A 169 5.82 -3.01 0.90
CA LEU A 169 6.95 -3.05 1.82
C LEU A 169 6.57 -2.49 3.20
N SER A 170 5.83 -1.38 3.25
CA SER A 170 5.46 -0.76 4.52
C SER A 170 4.46 -1.61 5.30
N GLN A 171 3.47 -2.19 4.64
CA GLN A 171 2.55 -3.15 5.28
C GLN A 171 3.30 -4.40 5.77
N LEU A 172 4.28 -4.91 5.00
CA LEU A 172 5.11 -6.04 5.42
C LEU A 172 5.94 -5.69 6.66
N THR A 173 6.60 -4.53 6.68
CA THR A 173 7.38 -4.07 7.83
C THR A 173 6.50 -3.92 9.07
N LEU A 174 5.33 -3.28 8.96
CA LEU A 174 4.39 -3.16 10.07
C LEU A 174 3.90 -4.53 10.56
N ALA A 175 3.64 -5.46 9.65
CA ALA A 175 3.25 -6.82 9.99
C ALA A 175 4.38 -7.59 10.69
N GLU A 176 5.65 -7.43 10.29
CA GLU A 176 6.82 -8.07 10.92
C GLU A 176 7.16 -7.47 12.29
N GLU A 177 6.89 -6.17 12.49
CA GLU A 177 7.13 -5.44 13.73
C GLU A 177 6.03 -5.67 14.79
N ALA A 178 4.82 -6.03 14.37
CA ALA A 178 3.73 -6.32 15.28
C ALA A 178 4.13 -7.43 16.30
N ARG A 179 3.65 -7.30 17.54
CA ARG A 179 3.94 -8.24 18.64
C ARG A 179 2.64 -8.81 19.21
N PRO A 180 1.94 -9.69 18.46
CA PRO A 180 0.71 -10.29 18.96
C PRO A 180 0.97 -11.16 20.20
N THR A 181 0.10 -11.03 21.19
CA THR A 181 0.22 -11.68 22.50
C THR A 181 -0.44 -13.06 22.57
N THR A 182 -1.26 -13.43 21.59
CA THR A 182 -1.94 -14.74 21.53
C THR A 182 -1.34 -15.64 20.45
N ALA A 183 -1.29 -16.95 20.70
CA ALA A 183 -0.77 -17.93 19.74
C ALA A 183 -1.54 -17.92 18.42
N GLU A 184 -2.85 -17.73 18.50
CA GLU A 184 -3.75 -17.60 17.36
C GLU A 184 -3.39 -16.36 16.52
N ALA A 185 -3.19 -15.20 17.16
CA ALA A 185 -2.77 -13.98 16.49
C ALA A 185 -1.35 -14.08 15.88
N GLN A 186 -0.44 -14.79 16.52
CA GLN A 186 0.90 -15.09 15.98
C GLN A 186 0.85 -15.99 14.74
N ALA A 187 0.04 -17.05 14.75
CA ALA A 187 -0.19 -17.86 13.54
C ALA A 187 -0.75 -16.98 12.41
N ARG A 188 -1.72 -16.13 12.76
CA ARG A 188 -2.30 -15.05 11.94
C ARG A 188 -1.27 -14.24 11.16
N GLN A 189 -0.43 -13.60 11.97
CA GLN A 189 0.66 -12.74 11.53
C GLN A 189 1.61 -13.47 10.59
N ARG A 190 1.98 -14.72 10.87
CA ARG A 190 2.87 -15.51 10.02
C ARG A 190 2.26 -15.73 8.62
N ASP A 191 0.99 -16.10 8.55
CA ASP A 191 0.29 -16.29 7.27
C ASP A 191 0.19 -14.98 6.49
N GLY A 192 -0.12 -13.88 7.18
CA GLY A 192 -0.13 -12.53 6.64
C GLY A 192 1.20 -12.07 6.06
N ILE A 193 2.29 -12.26 6.81
CA ILE A 193 3.66 -11.96 6.37
C ILE A 193 4.00 -12.75 5.11
N LEU A 194 3.65 -14.04 5.04
CA LEU A 194 3.87 -14.85 3.84
C LEU A 194 3.09 -14.30 2.64
N ALA A 195 1.84 -13.88 2.85
CA ALA A 195 1.02 -13.29 1.79
C ALA A 195 1.60 -11.96 1.29
N LEU A 196 2.00 -11.06 2.19
CA LEU A 196 2.62 -9.78 1.86
C LEU A 196 3.98 -9.93 1.16
N LYS A 197 4.77 -10.96 1.51
CA LYS A 197 6.02 -11.29 0.80
C LYS A 197 5.76 -11.66 -0.66
N GLU A 198 4.71 -12.44 -0.92
CA GLU A 198 4.32 -12.78 -2.30
C GLU A 198 3.80 -11.57 -3.07
N VAL A 199 2.99 -10.70 -2.46
CA VAL A 199 2.55 -9.44 -3.09
C VAL A 199 3.75 -8.55 -3.42
N THR A 200 4.68 -8.39 -2.47
CA THR A 200 5.92 -7.60 -2.66
C THR A 200 6.75 -8.15 -3.82
N ARG A 201 6.88 -9.48 -3.93
CA ARG A 201 7.55 -10.13 -5.07
C ARG A 201 6.82 -9.85 -6.38
N GLY A 202 5.49 -9.98 -6.40
CA GLY A 202 4.67 -9.68 -7.58
C GLY A 202 4.82 -8.24 -8.07
N VAL A 203 4.80 -7.27 -7.16
CA VAL A 203 5.04 -5.85 -7.50
C VAL A 203 6.48 -5.64 -7.99
N SER A 204 7.47 -6.30 -7.40
CA SER A 204 8.87 -6.21 -7.85
C SER A 204 9.04 -6.73 -9.29
N MET A 205 8.37 -7.84 -9.62
CA MET A 205 8.35 -8.39 -10.98
C MET A 205 7.67 -7.44 -11.98
N ALA A 206 6.64 -6.70 -11.58
CA ALA A 206 6.04 -5.68 -12.42
C ALA A 206 7.07 -4.63 -12.88
N GLY A 207 8.00 -4.21 -12.00
CA GLY A 207 9.10 -3.30 -12.36
C GLY A 207 9.99 -3.86 -13.49
N LEU A 208 10.27 -5.17 -13.47
CA LEU A 208 11.03 -5.85 -14.53
C LEU A 208 10.27 -5.87 -15.86
N TYR A 209 8.95 -6.08 -15.82
CA TYR A 209 8.13 -6.09 -17.03
C TYR A 209 7.93 -4.70 -17.64
N ILE A 210 7.91 -3.65 -16.81
CA ILE A 210 7.94 -2.28 -17.32
C ILE A 210 9.26 -2.03 -18.04
N ALA A 211 10.39 -2.42 -17.44
CA ALA A 211 11.71 -2.29 -18.06
C ALA A 211 11.81 -3.09 -19.37
N GLU A 212 11.23 -4.30 -19.42
CA GLU A 212 11.16 -5.09 -20.65
C GLU A 212 10.33 -4.39 -21.72
N ALA A 213 9.14 -3.88 -21.39
CA ALA A 213 8.29 -3.15 -22.33
C ALA A 213 8.99 -1.92 -22.91
N ILE A 214 9.72 -1.16 -22.08
CA ILE A 214 10.54 -0.03 -22.52
C ILE A 214 11.59 -0.50 -23.53
N SER A 215 12.31 -1.58 -23.22
CA SER A 215 13.38 -2.11 -24.09
C SER A 215 12.90 -2.61 -25.45
N ARG A 216 11.64 -3.06 -25.54
CA ARG A 216 11.00 -3.55 -26.77
C ARG A 216 10.37 -2.44 -27.59
N GLY A 217 10.32 -1.22 -27.07
CA GLY A 217 9.49 -0.14 -27.59
C GLY A 217 8.07 -0.25 -27.03
N PRO A 218 7.62 0.71 -26.20
CA PRO A 218 6.33 0.62 -25.50
C PRO A 218 5.13 0.58 -26.44
N ASP A 219 5.25 1.13 -27.66
CA ASP A 219 4.20 1.14 -28.68
C ASP A 219 4.21 -0.11 -29.59
N SER A 220 5.26 -0.95 -29.50
CA SER A 220 5.29 -2.23 -30.21
C SER A 220 4.20 -3.16 -29.69
N ASP A 221 3.76 -4.14 -30.49
CA ASP A 221 2.76 -5.12 -30.05
C ASP A 221 3.21 -5.88 -28.77
N VAL A 222 4.50 -6.22 -28.70
CA VAL A 222 5.09 -6.87 -27.52
C VAL A 222 5.13 -5.92 -26.32
N GLY A 223 5.55 -4.67 -26.53
CA GLY A 223 5.57 -3.64 -25.48
C GLY A 223 4.19 -3.38 -24.90
N ARG A 224 3.17 -3.20 -25.75
CA ARG A 224 1.78 -2.98 -25.35
C ARG A 224 1.21 -4.16 -24.57
N ASP A 225 1.43 -5.39 -25.01
CA ASP A 225 1.02 -6.61 -24.29
C ASP A 225 1.69 -6.70 -22.90
N CYS A 226 3.00 -6.40 -22.81
CA CYS A 226 3.72 -6.35 -21.53
C CYS A 226 3.14 -5.29 -20.58
N LEU A 227 2.86 -4.08 -21.08
CA LEU A 227 2.27 -2.99 -20.28
C LEU A 227 0.85 -3.33 -19.81
N GLU A 228 0.02 -3.92 -20.67
CA GLU A 228 -1.34 -4.31 -20.33
C GLU A 228 -1.36 -5.38 -19.23
N ARG A 229 -0.54 -6.42 -19.36
CA ARG A 229 -0.42 -7.47 -18.34
C ARG A 229 0.08 -6.93 -17.02
N THR A 230 1.08 -6.05 -17.07
CA THR A 230 1.62 -5.41 -15.87
C THR A 230 0.58 -4.54 -15.17
N THR A 231 -0.21 -3.79 -15.94
CA THR A 231 -1.31 -2.98 -15.42
C THR A 231 -2.33 -3.84 -14.69
N LYS A 232 -2.76 -4.97 -15.28
CA LYS A 232 -3.68 -5.91 -14.63
C LYS A 232 -3.10 -6.50 -13.34
N GLY A 233 -1.83 -6.90 -13.36
CA GLY A 233 -1.13 -7.41 -12.18
C GLY A 233 -1.07 -6.41 -11.03
N LEU A 234 -0.72 -5.15 -11.33
CA LEU A 234 -0.64 -4.08 -10.33
C LEU A 234 -2.02 -3.71 -9.76
N ARG A 235 -3.08 -3.67 -10.57
CA ARG A 235 -4.45 -3.45 -10.06
C ARG A 235 -4.89 -4.54 -9.08
N TYR A 236 -4.55 -5.80 -9.36
CA TYR A 236 -4.87 -6.88 -8.42
C TYR A 236 -4.02 -6.79 -7.14
N ALA A 237 -2.73 -6.43 -7.25
CA ALA A 237 -1.90 -6.18 -6.08
C ALA A 237 -2.47 -5.05 -5.21
N GLU A 238 -2.95 -3.97 -5.82
CA GLU A 238 -3.66 -2.88 -5.13
C GLU A 238 -4.89 -3.39 -4.37
N GLN A 239 -5.72 -4.21 -5.02
CA GLN A 239 -6.89 -4.83 -4.37
C GLN A 239 -6.46 -5.66 -3.15
N CYS A 240 -5.45 -6.52 -3.28
CA CYS A 240 -4.93 -7.32 -2.16
C CYS A 240 -4.45 -6.46 -1.00
N LEU A 241 -3.70 -5.38 -1.27
CA LEU A 241 -3.16 -4.50 -0.25
C LEU A 241 -4.25 -3.68 0.44
N THR A 242 -5.33 -3.34 -0.28
CA THR A 242 -6.50 -2.66 0.28
C THR A 242 -7.30 -3.59 1.17
N GLU A 243 -7.64 -4.78 0.69
CA GLU A 243 -8.35 -5.80 1.48
C GLU A 243 -7.55 -6.15 2.76
N TRP A 244 -6.24 -6.33 2.64
CA TRP A 244 -5.36 -6.55 3.79
C TRP A 244 -5.39 -5.37 4.78
N ALA A 245 -5.31 -4.13 4.29
CA ALA A 245 -5.39 -2.95 5.15
C ALA A 245 -6.74 -2.83 5.87
N ASP A 246 -7.83 -3.25 5.24
CA ASP A 246 -9.17 -3.27 5.85
C ASP A 246 -9.28 -4.35 6.93
N GLU A 247 -8.79 -5.57 6.65
CA GLU A 247 -8.72 -6.66 7.62
C GLU A 247 -7.91 -6.25 8.86
N MET A 248 -6.72 -5.67 8.67
CA MET A 248 -5.90 -5.23 9.80
C MET A 248 -6.55 -4.13 10.66
N ARG A 249 -7.47 -3.34 10.09
CA ARG A 249 -8.15 -2.22 10.78
C ARG A 249 -9.40 -2.63 11.53
N THR A 250 -10.29 -3.41 10.90
CA THR A 250 -11.54 -3.90 11.50
C THR A 250 -11.32 -4.69 12.80
N HIS A 251 -10.10 -5.15 13.02
CA HIS A 251 -9.69 -5.94 14.17
C HIS A 251 -8.99 -5.15 15.29
N GLN A 252 -8.66 -3.87 15.08
CA GLN A 252 -8.15 -2.97 16.13
C GLN A 252 -9.26 -2.29 16.95
N THR A 253 -10.47 -2.17 16.40
CA THR A 253 -11.61 -1.45 17.02
C THR A 253 -12.50 -2.32 17.91
N GLY A 254 -12.00 -3.45 18.42
CA GLY A 254 -12.75 -4.34 19.32
C GLY A 254 -13.05 -3.69 20.68
N SER A 255 -14.05 -2.82 20.73
CA SER A 255 -14.70 -2.44 21.98
C SER A 255 -15.60 -3.61 22.43
N PRO A 256 -15.65 -3.95 23.73
CA PRO A 256 -16.60 -4.94 24.21
C PRO A 256 -18.03 -4.47 23.92
N PRO A 257 -18.98 -5.37 23.59
CA PRO A 257 -20.38 -5.00 23.47
C PRO A 257 -20.84 -4.42 24.81
N LEU A 258 -21.51 -3.27 24.75
CA LEU A 258 -22.18 -2.69 25.92
C LEU A 258 -23.16 -3.74 26.47
N PRO A 259 -23.22 -3.92 27.80
CA PRO A 259 -24.22 -4.79 28.41
C PRO A 259 -25.60 -4.23 28.07
N SER A 260 -26.38 -5.05 27.36
CA SER A 260 -27.82 -4.90 27.19
C SER A 260 -28.55 -4.97 28.52
#